data_AF-A0A8J6URK7-F1
#
_entry.id   AF-A0A8J6URK7-F1
#
_cell.length_a   1.000
_cell.length_b   1.000
_cell.length_c   1.000
_cell.angle_alpha   90.00
_cell.angle_beta   90.00
_cell.angle_gamma   90.00
#
_symmetry.space_group_name_H-M   'P 1'
#
loop_
_entity.id
_entity.type
_entity.pdbx_description
1 polymer ?
#
loop_
_entity_poly.entity_id
_entity_poly.type
_entity_poly.pdbx_seq_one_letter_code
_entity_poly.pdbx_strand_id
1 'polypeptide(L)'
;MFLNLARDDFSYQDDWWQFGINKRGDIVGVVLPVTFNGCAKADLEEGTIYYMGVLPEYRGFGFANDLLSQGTRILQEIGVWQIFCDTAVTNVRMISAFKQVGYRQYGEPWERPV
;
A
#
# COMPACT_ATOMS: atom_id res chain seq x y z
N MET A 1 -1.93 10.62 25.21
CA MET A 1 -2.62 9.58 24.43
C MET A 1 -2.51 9.97 22.96
N PHE A 2 -1.59 9.35 22.21
CA PHE A 2 -1.24 9.72 20.82
C PHE A 2 -2.17 9.10 19.76
N LEU A 3 -3.22 8.39 20.19
CA LEU A 3 -4.03 7.52 19.34
C LEU A 3 -5.07 8.24 18.47
N ASN A 4 -5.28 9.55 18.63
CA ASN A 4 -6.34 10.30 17.93
C ASN A 4 -5.83 11.34 16.93
N LEU A 5 -4.58 11.21 16.44
CA LEU A 5 -4.03 12.09 15.40
C LEU A 5 -4.01 11.40 14.03
N ALA A 6 -5.04 10.60 13.72
CA ALA A 6 -5.28 10.20 12.34
C ALA A 6 -5.59 11.49 11.56
N ARG A 7 -4.84 11.76 10.50
CA ARG A 7 -5.15 12.89 9.62
C ARG A 7 -6.44 12.58 8.88
N ASP A 8 -7.32 13.56 8.78
CA ASP A 8 -8.57 13.49 8.00
C ASP A 8 -8.32 13.37 6.47
N ASP A 9 -7.06 13.25 6.05
CA ASP A 9 -6.65 13.12 4.65
C ASP A 9 -6.96 11.72 4.08
N PHE A 10 -7.15 10.70 4.94
CA PHE A 10 -7.34 9.31 4.53
C PHE A 10 -8.56 8.67 5.17
N SER A 11 -9.25 7.80 4.41
CA SER A 11 -10.27 6.89 4.93
C SER A 11 -9.74 5.45 4.95
N TYR A 12 -10.10 4.72 6.00
CA TYR A 12 -9.77 3.32 6.21
C TYR A 12 -10.91 2.61 6.96
N GLN A 13 -10.97 1.29 6.84
CA GLN A 13 -11.83 0.43 7.66
C GLN A 13 -11.01 -0.70 8.27
N ASP A 14 -11.47 -1.26 9.38
CA ASP A 14 -10.72 -2.28 10.15
C ASP A 14 -10.50 -3.58 9.38
N ASP A 15 -11.30 -3.87 8.36
CA ASP A 15 -11.20 -5.06 7.51
C ASP A 15 -10.29 -4.85 6.29
N TRP A 16 -9.87 -3.61 6.01
CA TRP A 16 -9.00 -3.29 4.88
C TRP A 16 -7.54 -3.64 5.15
N TRP A 17 -7.07 -3.46 6.39
CA TRP A 17 -5.70 -3.80 6.74
C TRP A 17 -5.59 -5.28 7.09
N GLN A 18 -4.49 -5.92 6.67
CA GLN A 18 -4.34 -7.36 6.82
C GLN A 18 -2.91 -7.73 7.20
N PHE A 19 -2.78 -8.74 8.05
CA PHE A 19 -1.53 -9.46 8.22
C PHE A 19 -1.33 -10.42 7.03
N GLY A 20 -0.10 -10.44 6.50
CA GLY A 20 0.34 -11.55 5.66
C GLY A 20 0.60 -12.75 6.54
N ILE A 21 -0.04 -13.88 6.25
CA ILE A 21 0.14 -15.14 6.98
C ILE A 21 0.66 -16.18 5.99
N ASN A 22 1.80 -16.80 6.29
CA ASN A 22 2.37 -17.83 5.41
C ASN A 22 1.68 -19.19 5.60
N LYS A 23 2.09 -20.19 4.79
CA LYS A 23 1.53 -21.56 4.85
C LYS A 23 1.72 -22.29 6.18
N ARG A 24 2.61 -21.82 7.06
CA ARG A 24 2.83 -22.37 8.40
C ARG A 24 2.00 -21.67 9.47
N GLY A 25 1.29 -20.60 9.12
CA GLY A 25 0.55 -19.77 10.07
C GLY A 25 1.36 -18.63 10.68
N ASP A 26 2.59 -18.39 10.24
CA ASP A 26 3.40 -17.27 10.77
C ASP A 26 2.94 -15.95 10.14
N ILE A 27 2.82 -14.90 10.95
CA ILE A 27 2.71 -13.53 10.44
C ILE A 27 4.04 -13.15 9.79
N VAL A 28 4.02 -12.77 8.51
CA VAL A 28 5.20 -12.37 7.74
C VAL A 28 5.28 -10.88 7.47
N GLY A 29 4.18 -10.15 7.67
CA GLY A 29 4.10 -8.73 7.40
C GLY A 29 2.69 -8.17 7.52
N VAL A 30 2.53 -6.93 7.07
CA VAL A 30 1.27 -6.18 7.11
C VAL A 30 1.11 -5.35 5.85
N VAL A 31 -0.13 -5.14 5.43
CA VAL A 31 -0.53 -4.16 4.41
C VAL A 31 -1.71 -3.33 4.92
N LEU A 32 -1.64 -2.02 4.69
CA LEU A 32 -2.66 -1.04 5.04
C LEU A 32 -3.02 -0.24 3.79
N PRO A 33 -4.04 -0.68 3.03
CA PRO A 33 -4.65 0.12 1.97
C PRO A 33 -5.60 1.18 2.56
N VAL A 34 -5.65 2.35 1.93
CA VAL A 34 -6.51 3.47 2.31
C VAL A 34 -7.00 4.20 1.05
N THR A 35 -8.00 5.06 1.19
CA THR A 35 -8.37 6.03 0.15
C THR A 35 -8.02 7.46 0.58
N PHE A 36 -7.71 8.33 -0.37
CA PHE A 36 -7.56 9.76 -0.15
C PHE A 36 -8.93 10.43 -0.07
N ASN A 37 -9.13 11.31 0.89
CA ASN A 37 -10.36 12.07 1.02
C ASN A 37 -10.32 13.32 0.13
N GLY A 38 -11.38 13.56 -0.64
CA GLY A 38 -11.51 14.78 -1.45
C GLY A 38 -10.73 14.77 -2.76
N CYS A 39 -10.23 13.61 -3.20
CA CYS A 39 -9.56 13.41 -4.49
C CYS A 39 -10.46 12.65 -5.50
N ALA A 40 -11.77 12.68 -5.28
CA ALA A 40 -12.72 11.87 -6.01
C ALA A 40 -12.82 12.25 -7.50
N LYS A 41 -13.02 11.24 -8.35
CA LYS A 41 -13.42 11.40 -9.76
C LYS A 41 -14.60 10.48 -10.04
N ALA A 42 -15.67 11.05 -10.61
CA ALA A 42 -16.90 10.31 -10.92
C ALA A 42 -17.40 9.47 -9.71
N ASP A 43 -17.44 10.09 -8.53
CA ASP A 43 -17.90 9.51 -7.26
C ASP A 43 -17.07 8.34 -6.71
N LEU A 44 -15.89 8.09 -7.27
CA LEU A 44 -14.92 7.13 -6.74
C LEU A 44 -13.73 7.89 -6.14
N GLU A 45 -13.15 7.40 -5.06
CA GLU A 45 -11.94 7.97 -4.46
C GLU A 45 -10.65 7.41 -5.09
N GLU A 46 -9.53 8.09 -4.86
CA GLU A 46 -8.19 7.57 -5.18
C GLU A 46 -7.68 6.67 -4.04
N GLY A 47 -7.11 5.51 -4.36
CA GLY A 47 -6.57 4.56 -3.39
C GLY A 47 -5.05 4.59 -3.30
N THR A 48 -4.49 4.25 -2.14
CA THR A 48 -3.05 4.05 -1.95
C THR A 48 -2.74 2.96 -0.92
N ILE A 49 -1.52 2.42 -0.98
CA ILE A 49 -0.97 1.60 0.10
C ILE A 49 -0.27 2.56 1.06
N TYR A 50 -0.96 2.92 2.14
CA TYR A 50 -0.44 3.86 3.14
C TYR A 50 0.79 3.30 3.85
N TYR A 51 0.73 2.01 4.19
CA TYR A 51 1.84 1.33 4.81
C TYR A 51 1.87 -0.14 4.43
N MET A 52 3.08 -0.66 4.21
CA MET A 52 3.29 -2.09 4.13
C MET A 52 4.69 -2.44 4.61
N GLY A 53 4.84 -3.65 5.13
CA GLY A 53 6.12 -4.11 5.63
C GLY A 53 6.19 -5.62 5.71
N VAL A 54 7.36 -6.15 5.42
CA VAL A 54 7.72 -7.56 5.65
C VAL A 54 8.70 -7.61 6.80
N LEU A 55 8.45 -8.49 7.76
CA LEU A 55 9.35 -8.72 8.89
C LEU A 55 10.75 -9.13 8.39
N PRO A 56 11.84 -8.66 9.01
CA PRO A 56 13.20 -8.85 8.51
C PRO A 56 13.56 -10.29 8.13
N GLU A 57 13.19 -11.27 8.94
CA GLU A 57 13.44 -12.69 8.76
C GLU A 57 12.70 -13.33 7.57
N TYR A 58 11.64 -12.67 7.07
CA TYR A 58 10.86 -13.10 5.93
C TYR A 58 11.15 -12.29 4.66
N ARG A 59 12.15 -11.40 4.67
CA ARG A 59 12.54 -10.65 3.48
C ARG A 59 13.27 -11.55 2.47
N GLY A 60 13.12 -11.23 1.19
CA GLY A 60 13.76 -11.99 0.09
C GLY A 60 12.96 -13.20 -0.40
N PHE A 61 11.84 -13.54 0.25
CA PHE A 61 10.98 -14.67 -0.14
C PHE A 61 9.77 -14.30 -1.02
N GLY A 62 9.67 -13.05 -1.48
CA GLY A 62 8.58 -12.59 -2.35
C GLY A 62 7.33 -12.09 -1.62
N PHE A 63 7.25 -12.19 -0.29
CA PHE A 63 6.06 -11.76 0.47
C PHE A 63 5.67 -10.28 0.31
N ALA A 64 6.60 -9.41 -0.08
CA ALA A 64 6.26 -8.02 -0.41
C ALA A 64 5.29 -7.95 -1.61
N ASN A 65 5.47 -8.80 -2.61
CA ASN A 65 4.60 -8.86 -3.77
C ASN A 65 3.22 -9.39 -3.40
N ASP A 66 3.16 -10.41 -2.55
CA ASP A 66 1.89 -10.99 -2.08
C ASP A 66 1.09 -9.96 -1.27
N LEU A 67 1.75 -9.27 -0.32
CA LEU A 67 1.13 -8.20 0.46
C LEU A 67 0.65 -7.05 -0.42
N LEU A 68 1.49 -6.60 -1.36
CA LEU A 68 1.13 -5.53 -2.28
C LEU A 68 -0.05 -5.95 -3.18
N SER A 69 -0.04 -7.18 -3.71
CA SER A 69 -1.13 -7.71 -4.53
C SER A 69 -2.44 -7.77 -3.74
N GLN A 70 -2.38 -8.20 -2.47
CA GLN A 70 -3.55 -8.26 -1.61
C GLN A 70 -4.10 -6.86 -1.30
N GLY A 71 -3.24 -5.90 -0.92
CA GLY A 71 -3.68 -4.51 -0.71
C GLY A 71 -4.25 -3.88 -1.99
N THR A 72 -3.65 -4.16 -3.15
CA THR A 72 -4.17 -3.72 -4.46
C THR A 72 -5.56 -4.28 -4.71
N ARG A 73 -5.76 -5.58 -4.45
CA ARG A 73 -7.05 -6.24 -4.60
C ARG A 73 -8.13 -5.62 -3.71
N ILE A 74 -7.80 -5.33 -2.45
CA ILE A 74 -8.73 -4.68 -1.52
C ILE A 74 -9.18 -3.31 -2.06
N LEU A 75 -8.24 -2.50 -2.58
CA LEU A 75 -8.58 -1.21 -3.21
C LEU A 75 -9.45 -1.37 -4.46
N GLN A 76 -9.22 -2.41 -5.26
CA GLN A 76 -10.08 -2.72 -6.41
C GLN A 76 -11.49 -3.12 -5.98
N GLU A 77 -11.62 -3.90 -4.91
CA GLU A 77 -12.91 -4.32 -4.34
C GLU A 77 -13.66 -3.13 -3.71
N ILE A 78 -12.96 -2.17 -3.11
CA ILE A 78 -13.52 -0.89 -2.64
C ILE A 78 -14.07 -0.04 -3.80
N GLY A 79 -13.52 -0.19 -5.01
CA GLY A 79 -13.97 0.53 -6.20
C GLY A 79 -13.33 1.90 -6.37
N VAL A 80 -12.01 2.00 -6.22
CA VAL A 80 -11.28 3.26 -6.49
C VAL A 80 -11.08 3.50 -8.00
N TRP A 81 -11.06 4.76 -8.44
CA TRP A 81 -10.82 5.08 -9.86
C TRP A 81 -9.35 4.96 -10.27
N GLN A 82 -8.44 5.06 -9.30
CA GLN A 82 -7.01 4.88 -9.47
C GLN A 82 -6.40 4.37 -8.17
N ILE A 83 -5.36 3.53 -8.30
CA ILE A 83 -4.45 3.21 -7.21
C ILE A 83 -3.13 3.92 -7.50
N PHE A 84 -2.72 4.82 -6.62
CA PHE A 84 -1.48 5.56 -6.73
C PHE A 84 -0.62 5.32 -5.50
N CYS A 85 0.64 4.96 -5.69
CA CYS A 85 1.57 4.71 -4.60
C CYS A 85 2.90 5.38 -4.93
N ASP A 86 3.57 5.88 -3.89
CA ASP A 86 4.92 6.41 -4.00
C ASP A 86 5.90 5.62 -3.13
N THR A 87 7.18 5.78 -3.44
CA THR A 87 8.28 5.29 -2.60
C THR A 87 9.52 6.11 -2.91
N ALA A 88 10.49 6.13 -1.97
CA ALA A 88 11.76 6.80 -2.21
C ALA A 88 12.46 6.23 -3.45
N VAL A 89 13.13 7.09 -4.22
CA VAL A 89 13.78 6.72 -5.49
C VAL A 89 14.89 5.66 -5.28
N THR A 90 15.46 5.63 -4.08
CA THR A 90 16.48 4.68 -3.64
C THR A 90 15.91 3.36 -3.13
N ASN A 91 14.59 3.24 -2.98
CA ASN A 91 13.92 2.02 -2.52
C ASN A 91 13.75 0.99 -3.66
N VAL A 92 14.89 0.51 -4.18
CA VAL A 92 14.96 -0.43 -5.32
C VAL A 92 14.08 -1.68 -5.11
N ARG A 93 13.96 -2.15 -3.86
CA ARG A 93 13.14 -3.32 -3.53
C ARG A 93 11.65 -3.04 -3.74
N MET A 94 11.15 -1.91 -3.25
CA MET A 94 9.75 -1.54 -3.43
C MET A 94 9.43 -1.21 -4.88
N ILE A 95 10.34 -0.54 -5.60
CA ILE A 95 10.22 -0.29 -7.04
C ILE A 95 10.10 -1.61 -7.82
N SER A 96 10.90 -2.62 -7.46
CA SER A 96 10.79 -3.95 -8.06
C SER A 96 9.45 -4.62 -7.76
N ALA A 97 8.98 -4.55 -6.51
CA ALA A 97 7.68 -5.11 -6.11
C ALA A 97 6.52 -4.48 -6.87
N PHE A 98 6.50 -3.14 -7.01
CA PHE A 98 5.52 -2.42 -7.83
C PHE A 98 5.48 -2.97 -9.27
N LYS A 99 6.64 -3.08 -9.92
CA LYS A 99 6.75 -3.60 -11.29
C LYS A 99 6.22 -5.03 -11.39
N GLN A 100 6.51 -5.88 -10.42
CA GLN A 100 6.07 -7.29 -10.42
C GLN A 100 4.56 -7.45 -10.24
N VAL A 101 3.91 -6.53 -9.50
CA VAL A 101 2.45 -6.52 -9.31
C VAL A 101 1.72 -5.75 -10.43
N GLY A 102 2.46 -5.17 -11.39
CA GLY A 102 1.91 -4.55 -12.59
C GLY A 102 1.67 -3.03 -12.48
N TYR A 103 2.16 -2.40 -11.41
CA TYR A 103 2.18 -0.94 -11.31
C TYR A 103 3.10 -0.35 -12.39
N ARG A 104 2.75 0.84 -12.87
CA ARG A 104 3.53 1.60 -13.84
C ARG A 104 3.96 2.92 -13.26
N GLN A 105 5.18 3.33 -13.57
CA GLN A 105 5.68 4.65 -13.21
C GLN A 105 4.88 5.71 -13.97
N TYR A 106 4.34 6.69 -13.24
CA TYR A 106 3.44 7.72 -13.77
C TYR A 106 4.18 9.02 -14.18
N GLY A 107 5.42 9.23 -13.72
CA GLY A 107 6.21 10.42 -14.05
C GLY A 107 7.68 10.27 -13.67
N GLU A 108 8.47 11.30 -13.94
CA GLU A 108 9.87 11.36 -13.50
C GLU A 108 9.96 11.32 -11.96
N PRO A 109 10.99 10.71 -11.35
CA PRO A 109 11.13 10.74 -9.91
C PRO A 109 11.41 12.17 -9.40
N TRP A 110 10.72 12.60 -8.34
CA TRP A 110 11.01 13.86 -7.64
C TRP A 110 10.98 13.65 -6.13
N GLU A 111 11.74 14.45 -5.39
CA GLU A 111 11.75 14.47 -3.93
C GLU A 111 11.45 15.89 -3.44
N ARG A 112 10.69 16.00 -2.34
CA ARG A 112 10.46 17.29 -1.66
C ARG A 112 11.41 17.36 -0.46
N PRO A 113 12.05 18.51 -0.19
CA PRO A 113 12.78 18.70 1.06
C PRO A 113 11.82 18.57 2.24
N VAL A 114 12.28 17.89 3.30
CA VAL A 114 11.57 17.73 4.58
C VAL A 114 11.71 19.00 5.41
#